data_AF-A0A132BTZ0-F1
#
_entry.id   AF-A0A132BTZ0-F1
#
_cell.length_a   1.000
_cell.length_b   1.000
_cell.length_c   1.000
_cell.angle_alpha   90.00
_cell.angle_beta   90.00
_cell.angle_gamma   90.00
#
_symmetry.space_group_name_H-M   'P 1'
#
loop_
_entity.id
_entity.type
_entity.pdbx_description
1 polymer ?
#
loop_
_entity_poly.entity_id
_entity_poly.type
_entity_poly.pdbx_seq_one_letter_code
_entity_poly.pdbx_strand_id
1 'polypeptide(L)'
;MTDATTIATLKDWLIQQGLKAVAREDMLRAFCEELVRLGVPLLRMQLGQRALHPEFGGIGFTWTRADGMNSEYFRRPEEPRDNW
;
A
#
# COMPACT_ATOMS: atom_id res chain seq x y z
N MET A 1 9.58 19.82 -9.12
CA MET A 1 9.60 19.97 -7.65
C MET A 1 8.15 19.94 -7.21
N THR A 2 7.72 18.92 -6.47
CA THR A 2 6.32 18.76 -6.03
C THR A 2 5.98 19.89 -5.05
N ASP A 3 4.93 20.68 -5.34
CA ASP A 3 4.49 21.76 -4.45
C ASP A 3 3.42 21.28 -3.45
N ALA A 4 3.11 22.11 -2.47
CA ALA A 4 2.14 21.79 -1.42
C ALA A 4 0.73 21.51 -1.97
N THR A 5 0.33 22.19 -3.04
CA THR A 5 -0.95 21.98 -3.71
C THR A 5 -1.03 20.57 -4.30
N THR A 6 0.02 20.13 -4.99
CA THR A 6 0.10 18.79 -5.58
C THR A 6 -0.02 17.70 -4.52
N ILE A 7 0.66 17.87 -3.38
CA ILE A 7 0.59 16.93 -2.26
C ILE A 7 -0.83 16.86 -1.69
N ALA A 8 -1.47 18.02 -1.50
CA ALA A 8 -2.85 18.08 -1.00
C ALA A 8 -3.82 17.37 -1.95
N THR A 9 -3.71 17.61 -3.26
CA THR A 9 -4.55 16.95 -4.26
C THR A 9 -4.37 15.43 -4.27
N LEU A 10 -3.12 14.93 -4.19
CA LEU A 10 -2.85 13.49 -4.15
C LEU A 10 -3.42 12.83 -2.89
N LYS A 11 -3.26 13.48 -1.75
CA LYS A 11 -3.82 13.03 -0.47
C LYS A 11 -5.34 12.98 -0.53
N ASP A 12 -5.99 14.03 -1.04
CA ASP A 12 -7.45 14.08 -1.17
C ASP A 12 -7.95 13.00 -2.13
N TRP A 13 -7.26 12.79 -3.26
CA TRP A 13 -7.56 11.70 -4.19
C TRP A 13 -7.48 10.33 -3.50
N LEU A 14 -6.45 10.07 -2.69
CA LEU A 14 -6.26 8.80 -1.99
C LEU A 14 -7.41 8.53 -1.00
N ILE A 15 -7.82 9.56 -0.26
CA ILE A 15 -8.97 9.48 0.66
C ILE A 15 -10.24 9.13 -0.13
N GLN A 16 -10.47 9.77 -1.27
CA GLN A 16 -11.64 9.51 -2.11
C GLN A 16 -11.68 8.08 -2.67
N GLN A 17 -10.52 7.49 -3.03
CA GLN A 17 -10.47 6.08 -3.45
C GLN A 17 -10.88 5.14 -2.32
N GLY A 18 -10.40 5.40 -1.10
CA GLY A 18 -10.79 4.65 0.09
C GLY A 18 -12.29 4.72 0.38
N LEU A 19 -12.89 5.92 0.28
CA LEU A 19 -14.33 6.13 0.48
C LEU A 19 -15.19 5.42 -0.59
N LYS A 20 -14.67 5.27 -1.81
CA LYS A 20 -15.34 4.54 -2.90
C LYS A 20 -15.20 3.02 -2.80
N ALA A 21 -14.54 2.51 -1.76
CA ALA A 21 -14.25 1.09 -1.59
C ALA A 21 -13.55 0.46 -2.82
N VAL A 22 -12.68 1.23 -3.48
CA VAL A 22 -11.81 0.70 -4.55
C VAL A 22 -10.93 -0.41 -3.97
N ALA A 23 -10.66 -1.44 -4.77
CA ALA A 23 -9.76 -2.50 -4.36
C ALA A 23 -8.41 -1.92 -3.89
N ARG A 24 -7.95 -2.36 -2.71
CA ARG A 24 -6.74 -1.79 -2.08
C ARG A 24 -5.53 -1.86 -2.99
N GLU A 25 -5.37 -2.95 -3.72
CA GLU A 25 -4.27 -3.16 -4.66
C GLU A 25 -4.26 -2.12 -5.77
N ASP A 26 -5.42 -1.85 -6.37
CA ASP A 26 -5.57 -0.85 -7.42
C ASP A 26 -5.29 0.57 -6.91
N MET A 27 -5.82 0.90 -5.73
CA MET A 27 -5.60 2.20 -5.08
C MET A 27 -4.12 2.42 -4.76
N LEU A 28 -3.47 1.42 -4.14
CA LEU A 28 -2.05 1.50 -3.78
C LEU A 28 -1.15 1.53 -5.01
N ARG A 29 -1.49 0.79 -6.09
CA ARG A 29 -0.76 0.81 -7.36
C ARG A 29 -0.79 2.21 -7.97
N ALA A 30 -1.99 2.76 -8.13
CA ALA A 30 -2.17 4.08 -8.71
C ALA A 30 -1.50 5.18 -7.87
N PHE A 31 -1.49 5.05 -6.54
CA PHE A 31 -0.74 5.96 -5.67
C PHE A 31 0.78 5.90 -5.93
N CYS A 32 1.37 4.70 -6.02
CA CYS A 32 2.80 4.55 -6.31
C CYS A 32 3.18 5.06 -7.71
N GLU A 33 2.34 4.79 -8.72
CA GLU A 33 2.52 5.28 -10.08
C GLU A 33 2.46 6.82 -10.14
N GLU A 34 1.54 7.42 -9.38
CA GLU A 34 1.41 8.87 -9.31
C GLU A 34 2.60 9.53 -8.61
N LEU A 35 3.11 8.95 -7.52
CA LEU A 35 4.35 9.43 -6.87
C LEU A 35 5.53 9.42 -7.85
N VAL A 36 5.68 8.34 -8.62
CA VAL A 36 6.69 8.22 -9.67
C VAL A 36 6.50 9.30 -10.74
N ARG A 37 5.27 9.53 -11.20
CA ARG A 37 4.94 10.55 -12.20
C ARG A 37 5.30 11.96 -11.71
N LEU A 38 5.12 12.21 -10.42
CA LEU A 38 5.49 13.45 -9.75
C LEU A 38 7.02 13.61 -9.52
N GLY A 39 7.82 12.62 -9.92
CA GLY A 39 9.27 12.67 -9.85
C GLY A 39 9.85 12.11 -8.55
N VAL A 40 9.05 11.43 -7.72
CA VAL A 40 9.57 10.72 -6.55
C VAL A 40 10.34 9.48 -7.03
N PRO A 41 11.63 9.33 -6.67
CA PRO A 41 12.44 8.18 -7.07
C PRO A 41 12.09 6.94 -6.23
N LEU A 42 10.87 6.44 -6.40
CA LEU A 42 10.34 5.30 -5.65
C LEU A 42 10.82 3.98 -6.27
N LEU A 43 11.68 3.26 -5.55
CA LEU A 43 12.14 1.92 -5.95
C LEU A 43 11.09 0.84 -5.64
N ARG A 44 10.51 0.90 -4.43
CA ARG A 44 9.57 -0.10 -3.89
C ARG A 44 8.67 0.52 -2.83
N MET A 45 7.44 0.02 -2.74
CA MET A 45 6.56 0.23 -1.58
C MET A 45 6.29 -1.11 -0.89
N GLN A 46 6.24 -1.08 0.45
CA GLN A 46 5.85 -2.19 1.30
C GLN A 46 4.81 -1.71 2.31
N LEU A 47 3.69 -2.40 2.40
CA LEU A 47 2.65 -2.13 3.39
C LEU A 47 2.24 -3.44 4.08
N GLY A 48 2.39 -3.48 5.39
CA GLY A 48 1.82 -4.53 6.23
C GLY A 48 0.54 -4.05 6.89
N GLN A 49 -0.55 -4.80 6.72
CA GLN A 49 -1.82 -4.54 7.38
C GLN A 49 -2.23 -5.75 8.21
N ARG A 50 -2.73 -5.54 9.43
CA ARG A 50 -3.37 -6.62 10.19
C ARG A 50 -4.66 -7.05 9.48
N ALA A 51 -4.85 -8.35 9.34
CA ALA A 51 -6.11 -8.89 8.89
C ALA A 51 -7.07 -9.00 10.08
N LEU A 52 -8.28 -8.49 9.92
CA LEU A 52 -9.40 -8.81 10.82
C LEU A 52 -10.05 -10.12 10.34
N HIS A 53 -9.25 -11.18 10.23
CA HIS A 53 -9.65 -12.49 9.76
C HIS A 53 -9.30 -13.56 10.82
N PRO A 54 -10.13 -14.61 11.00
CA PRO A 54 -9.81 -15.69 11.94
C PRO A 54 -8.53 -16.44 11.60
N GLU A 55 -8.27 -16.67 10.31
CA GLU A 55 -7.15 -17.50 9.83
C GLU A 55 -5.86 -16.70 9.54
N PHE A 56 -5.99 -15.46 9.08
CA PHE A 56 -4.85 -14.65 8.66
C PHE A 56 -4.53 -13.61 9.73
N GLY A 57 -3.26 -13.48 10.08
CA GLY A 57 -2.77 -12.46 11.00
C GLY A 57 -2.49 -11.13 10.29
N GLY A 58 -2.16 -11.18 8.99
CA GLY A 58 -1.79 -10.00 8.22
C GLY A 58 -1.93 -10.17 6.72
N ILE A 59 -1.88 -9.04 6.03
CA ILE A 59 -1.81 -8.90 4.58
C ILE A 59 -0.62 -8.00 4.28
N GLY A 60 0.28 -8.45 3.41
CA GLY A 60 1.36 -7.64 2.84
C GLY A 60 0.98 -7.15 1.46
N PHE A 61 1.41 -5.94 1.12
CA PHE A 61 1.37 -5.41 -0.23
C PHE A 61 2.77 -4.98 -0.63
N THR A 62 3.23 -5.47 -1.78
CA THR A 62 4.51 -5.11 -2.38
C THR A 62 4.25 -4.45 -3.72
N TRP A 63 4.81 -3.27 -3.91
CA TRP A 63 4.86 -2.65 -5.23
C TRP A 63 6.29 -2.44 -5.69
N THR A 64 6.59 -2.84 -6.92
CA THR A 64 7.81 -2.44 -7.64
C THR A 64 7.43 -1.90 -9.01
N ARG A 65 8.33 -1.14 -9.63
CA ARG A 65 8.12 -0.67 -11.01
C ARG A 65 8.07 -1.82 -12.02
N ALA A 66 8.78 -2.91 -11.75
CA ALA A 66 8.89 -4.05 -12.65
C ALA A 66 7.68 -4.98 -12.55
N ASP A 67 7.18 -5.21 -11.34
CA ASP A 67 6.22 -6.28 -11.05
C ASP A 67 4.81 -5.73 -10.75
N GLY A 68 4.65 -4.41 -10.67
CA GLY A 68 3.39 -3.81 -10.27
C GLY A 68 3.05 -4.12 -8.81
N MET A 69 1.76 -4.24 -8.51
CA MET A 69 1.26 -4.52 -7.17
C MET A 69 1.03 -6.01 -6.95
N ASN A 70 1.58 -6.53 -5.86
CA ASN A 70 1.35 -7.89 -5.38
C ASN A 70 0.85 -7.86 -3.93
N SER A 71 -0.01 -8.80 -3.56
CA SER A 71 -0.46 -8.99 -2.18
C SER A 71 -0.19 -10.41 -1.70
N GLU A 72 0.06 -10.54 -0.39
CA GLU A 72 0.31 -11.83 0.26
C GLU A 72 -0.43 -11.89 1.59
N TYR A 73 -1.06 -13.03 1.89
CA TYR A 73 -1.72 -13.27 3.17
C TYR A 73 -0.81 -14.05 4.10
N PHE A 74 -0.56 -13.48 5.28
CA PHE A 74 0.24 -14.12 6.32
C PHE A 74 -0.66 -14.77 7.35
N ARG A 75 -0.51 -16.08 7.53
CA ARG A 75 -1.17 -16.82 8.61
C ARG A 75 -0.71 -16.27 9.97
N ARG A 76 -1.60 -16.27 10.96
CA ARG A 76 -1.21 -16.01 12.34
C ARG A 76 -0.18 -17.07 12.77
N PRO A 77 1.00 -16.69 13.30
CA PRO A 77 1.91 -17.67 13.88
C PRO A 77 1.25 -18.32 15.11
N GLU A 78 1.33 -19.64 15.22
CA GLU A 78 0.76 -20.40 16.35
C GLU A 78 1.51 -20.11 17.67
N GLU A 79 2.79 -19.77 17.58
CA GLU A 79 3.61 -19.33 18.70
C GLU A 79 3.94 -17.83 18.61
N PRO A 80 3.84 -17.07 19.71
CA PRO A 80 4.39 -15.72 19.77
C PRO A 80 5.87 -15.76 19.39
N ARG A 81 6.27 -14.99 18.38
CA ARG A 81 7.69 -14.83 18.07
C ARG A 81 8.32 -13.97 19.17
N ASP A 82 9.08 -14.60 20.05
CA ASP A 82 9.75 -13.94 21.18
C ASP A 82 10.98 -13.10 20.77
N ASN A 83 11.25 -12.98 19.47
CA ASN A 83 12.48 -12.36 18.98
C ASN A 83 12.18 -11.10 18.16
N TRP A 84 12.42 -9.94 18.77
CA TRP A 84 12.70 -8.66 18.12
C TRP A 84 14.10 -8.21 18.50
#